data_AF-A0A6A4NQ33-F1
#
_entry.id   AF-A0A6A4NQ33-F1
#
_cell.length_a   1.000
_cell.length_b   1.000
_cell.length_c   1.000
_cell.angle_alpha   90.00
_cell.angle_beta   90.00
_cell.angle_gamma   90.00
#
_symmetry.space_group_name_H-M   'P 1'
#
loop_
_entity.id
_entity.type
_entity.pdbx_description
1 polymer ?
#
loop_
_entity_poly.entity_id
_entity_poly.type
_entity_poly.pdbx_seq_one_letter_code
_entity_poly.pdbx_strand_id
1 'polypeptide(L)'
;MPSSVLSSDSMHIELLAAAAHAATTNSCFTVFYNPRASPSEFVIPLSKYIKAVYHTHVSVGMRFRILFETEESSVPGTINGISDLNPVRWPNSHWRSVKVGWDESTAGERQPRVSLWEIVSWHLFYARWKR
;
A
#
# COMPACT_ATOMS: atom_id res chain seq x y z
N MET A 1 -20.56 8.98 12.70
CA MET A 1 -19.97 9.38 13.99
C MET A 1 -19.31 8.16 14.59
N PRO A 2 -17.96 8.07 14.66
CA PRO A 2 -17.31 6.99 15.40
C PRO A 2 -17.70 7.09 16.88
N SER A 3 -18.00 5.98 17.53
CA SER A 3 -18.41 5.94 18.93
C SER A 3 -17.25 6.32 19.84
N SER A 4 -17.50 7.24 20.77
CA SER A 4 -16.54 7.89 21.67
C SER A 4 -16.08 7.01 22.84
N VAL A 5 -15.78 5.73 22.58
CA VAL A 5 -15.43 4.77 23.65
C VAL A 5 -13.92 4.75 23.94
N LEU A 6 -13.08 5.18 22.99
CA LEU A 6 -11.63 5.30 23.17
C LEU A 6 -11.11 6.55 22.42
N SER A 7 -10.12 7.22 23.00
CA SER A 7 -9.33 8.24 22.30
C SER A 7 -8.68 7.64 21.05
N SER A 8 -8.57 8.40 19.96
CA SER A 8 -7.89 7.93 18.74
C SER A 8 -6.46 7.46 19.02
N ASP A 9 -5.74 8.12 19.94
CA ASP A 9 -4.39 7.70 20.34
C ASP A 9 -4.40 6.36 21.07
N SER A 10 -5.39 6.14 21.95
CA SER A 10 -5.57 4.87 22.66
C SER A 10 -5.85 3.73 21.67
N MET A 11 -6.69 3.96 20.65
CA MET A 11 -6.97 2.97 19.61
C MET A 11 -5.72 2.55 18.82
N HIS A 12 -4.81 3.49 18.52
CA HIS A 12 -3.56 3.17 17.82
C HIS A 12 -2.60 2.35 18.68
N ILE A 13 -2.47 2.70 19.96
CA ILE A 13 -1.61 1.98 20.91
C ILE A 13 -2.15 0.58 21.17
N GLU A 14 -3.46 0.44 21.37
CA GLU A 14 -4.12 -0.85 21.59
C GLU A 14 -3.95 -1.79 20.40
N LEU A 15 -4.08 -1.30 19.17
CA LEU A 15 -3.87 -2.11 17.97
C LEU A 15 -2.42 -2.65 17.90
N LEU A 16 -1.42 -1.80 18.17
CA LEU A 16 -0.02 -2.22 18.18
C LEU A 16 0.27 -3.22 19.29
N ALA A 17 -0.28 -2.99 20.49
CA ALA A 17 -0.14 -3.90 21.62
C ALA A 17 -0.78 -5.26 21.34
N ALA A 18 -1.99 -5.28 20.77
CA ALA A 18 -2.68 -6.51 20.40
C ALA A 18 -1.91 -7.31 19.34
N ALA A 19 -1.42 -6.65 18.28
CA ALA A 19 -0.61 -7.29 17.24
C ALA A 19 0.71 -7.85 17.80
N ALA A 20 1.40 -7.09 18.66
CA ALA A 20 2.65 -7.54 19.28
C ALA A 20 2.44 -8.74 20.22
N HIS A 21 1.37 -8.72 21.03
CA HIS A 21 1.00 -9.83 21.90
C HIS A 21 0.68 -11.10 21.10
N ALA A 22 -0.15 -10.97 20.05
CA ALA A 22 -0.51 -12.05 19.16
C ALA A 22 0.70 -12.68 18.47
N ALA A 23 1.62 -11.86 17.96
CA ALA A 23 2.86 -12.33 17.34
C ALA A 23 3.78 -13.08 18.32
N THR A 24 3.90 -12.59 19.56
CA THR A 24 4.77 -13.19 20.59
C THR A 24 4.20 -14.50 21.12
N THR A 25 2.88 -14.59 21.25
CA THR A 25 2.18 -15.75 21.84
C THR A 25 1.67 -16.75 20.81
N ASN A 26 1.87 -16.46 19.52
CA ASN A 26 1.27 -17.22 18.41
C ASN A 26 -0.26 -17.38 18.57
N SER A 27 -0.92 -16.29 18.99
CA SER A 27 -2.37 -16.25 19.15
C SER A 27 -3.04 -15.41 18.06
N CYS A 28 -4.35 -15.57 17.90
CA CYS A 28 -5.13 -14.80 16.93
C CYS A 28 -5.46 -13.41 17.46
N PHE A 29 -5.57 -12.44 16.55
CA PHE A 29 -6.17 -11.13 16.82
C PHE A 29 -7.04 -10.70 15.63
N THR A 30 -7.96 -9.77 15.86
CA THR A 30 -8.94 -9.33 14.87
C THR A 30 -8.63 -7.92 14.40
N VAL A 31 -8.75 -7.70 13.09
CA VAL A 31 -8.66 -6.38 12.45
C VAL A 31 -9.94 -6.09 11.68
N PHE A 32 -10.36 -4.83 11.67
CA PHE A 32 -11.49 -4.37 10.87
C PHE A 32 -10.97 -3.60 9.64
N TYR A 33 -11.44 -3.98 8.46
CA TYR A 33 -11.09 -3.32 7.21
C TYR A 33 -12.33 -2.68 6.57
N ASN A 34 -12.26 -1.38 6.32
CA ASN A 34 -13.26 -0.64 5.55
C ASN A 34 -12.61 -0.12 4.25
N PRO A 35 -12.80 -0.78 3.11
CA PRO A 35 -12.15 -0.41 1.84
C PRO A 35 -12.58 0.98 1.33
N ARG A 36 -13.74 1.49 1.77
CA ARG A 36 -14.20 2.84 1.39
C ARG A 36 -13.50 3.94 2.21
N ALA A 37 -13.01 3.62 3.40
CA ALA A 37 -12.34 4.57 4.29
C ALA A 37 -10.81 4.55 4.13
N SER A 38 -10.23 3.42 3.71
CA SER A 38 -8.80 3.29 3.44
C SER A 38 -8.58 2.59 2.10
N PRO A 39 -8.06 3.30 1.08
CA PRO A 39 -7.80 2.70 -0.22
C PRO A 39 -6.57 1.78 -0.23
N SER A 40 -5.69 1.87 0.78
CA SER A 40 -4.51 1.01 0.87
C SER A 40 -4.82 -0.27 1.65
N GLU A 41 -4.70 -1.41 0.99
CA GLU A 41 -4.77 -2.74 1.60
C GLU A 41 -3.62 -2.92 2.59
N PHE A 42 -3.90 -3.31 3.84
CA PHE A 42 -2.88 -3.61 4.86
C PHE A 42 -2.75 -5.11 5.21
N VAL A 43 -3.68 -5.94 4.74
CA VAL A 43 -3.57 -7.41 4.80
C VAL A 43 -3.33 -7.90 3.37
N ILE A 44 -2.10 -8.31 3.09
CA ILE A 44 -1.66 -8.67 1.73
C ILE A 44 -1.41 -10.18 1.67
N PRO A 45 -1.97 -10.91 0.69
CA PRO A 45 -1.59 -12.31 0.46
C PRO A 45 -0.08 -12.45 0.28
N LEU A 46 0.54 -13.41 0.96
CA LEU A 46 2.00 -13.58 0.96
C LEU A 46 2.58 -13.70 -0.46
N SER A 47 1.89 -14.39 -1.36
CA SER A 47 2.29 -14.53 -2.77
C SER A 47 2.32 -13.19 -3.52
N LYS A 48 1.33 -12.32 -3.28
CA LYS A 48 1.28 -10.95 -3.84
C LYS A 48 2.43 -10.12 -3.30
N TYR A 49 2.70 -10.21 -2.00
CA TYR A 49 3.81 -9.50 -1.36
C TYR A 49 5.16 -9.94 -1.93
N ILE A 50 5.45 -11.25 -1.97
CA ILE A 50 6.73 -11.77 -2.48
C ILE A 50 6.95 -11.33 -3.94
N LYS A 51 5.92 -11.44 -4.77
CA LYS A 51 5.98 -10.99 -6.17
C LYS A 51 6.29 -9.50 -6.29
N ALA A 52 5.61 -8.66 -5.51
CA ALA A 52 5.78 -7.22 -5.54
C ALA A 52 7.14 -6.76 -5.02
N VAL A 53 7.64 -7.37 -3.94
CA VAL A 53 8.87 -6.93 -3.26
C VAL A 53 10.12 -7.51 -3.89
N TYR A 54 10.11 -8.79 -4.24
CA TYR A 54 11.33 -9.50 -4.65
C TYR A 54 11.42 -9.80 -6.14
N HIS A 55 10.29 -9.86 -6.85
CA HIS A 55 10.27 -10.20 -8.29
C HIS A 55 9.94 -9.01 -9.19
N THR A 56 9.53 -7.88 -8.62
CA THR A 56 9.25 -6.67 -9.39
C THR A 56 10.41 -5.70 -9.25
N HIS A 57 11.10 -5.43 -10.35
CA HIS A 57 12.12 -4.39 -10.38
C HIS A 57 11.46 -3.03 -10.52
N VAL A 58 11.65 -2.17 -9.52
CA VAL A 58 11.10 -0.82 -9.43
C VAL A 58 12.26 0.17 -9.30
N SER A 59 12.27 1.21 -10.12
CA SER A 59 13.30 2.25 -10.11
C SER A 59 12.70 3.64 -10.28
N VAL A 60 13.44 4.67 -9.83
CA VAL A 60 13.07 6.07 -10.09
C VAL A 60 13.01 6.33 -11.59
N GLY A 61 12.01 7.08 -12.04
CA GLY A 61 11.70 7.36 -13.44
C GLY A 61 10.83 6.30 -14.12
N MET A 62 10.61 5.14 -13.49
CA MET A 62 9.76 4.09 -14.06
C MET A 62 8.29 4.51 -14.08
N ARG A 63 7.62 4.25 -15.21
CA ARG A 63 6.17 4.43 -15.36
C ARG A 63 5.43 3.26 -14.74
N PHE A 64 4.34 3.53 -14.05
CA PHE A 64 3.45 2.50 -13.50
C PHE A 64 1.98 2.87 -13.72
N ARG A 65 1.09 1.92 -13.42
CA ARG A 65 -0.35 2.15 -13.23
C ARG A 65 -0.79 1.57 -11.89
N ILE A 66 -1.79 2.17 -11.26
CA ILE A 66 -2.52 1.52 -10.16
C ILE A 66 -3.74 0.81 -10.71
N LEU A 67 -3.91 -0.43 -10.27
CA LEU A 67 -5.15 -1.18 -10.47
C LEU A 67 -6.12 -0.80 -9.35
N PHE A 68 -7.23 -0.18 -9.71
CA PHE A 68 -8.40 -0.12 -8.85
C PHE A 68 -9.26 -1.36 -9.08
N GLU A 69 -10.20 -1.61 -8.16
CA GLU A 69 -11.13 -2.76 -8.19
C GLU A 69 -11.92 -2.86 -9.51
N THR A 70 -12.05 -1.75 -10.26
CA THR A 70 -12.62 -1.70 -11.60
C THR A 70 -11.51 -1.55 -12.65
N GLU A 71 -11.28 -2.58 -13.47
CA GLU A 71 -10.19 -2.68 -14.45
C GLU A 71 -10.14 -1.52 -15.47
N GLU A 72 -11.23 -0.76 -15.64
CA GLU A 72 -11.30 0.37 -16.57
C GLU A 72 -10.71 1.69 -16.04
N SER A 73 -10.36 1.76 -14.75
CA SER A 73 -9.93 2.99 -14.08
C SER A 73 -8.44 2.98 -13.68
N SER A 74 -7.59 2.38 -14.52
CA SER A 74 -6.15 2.36 -14.22
C SER A 74 -5.54 3.76 -14.36
N VAL A 75 -4.83 4.23 -13.34
CA VAL A 75 -4.27 5.59 -13.36
C VAL A 75 -2.76 5.55 -13.51
N PRO A 76 -2.22 6.24 -14.53
CA PRO A 76 -0.78 6.26 -14.77
C PRO A 76 -0.06 7.20 -13.81
N GLY A 77 1.17 6.82 -13.48
CA GLY A 77 2.08 7.66 -12.71
C GLY A 77 3.54 7.32 -12.99
N THR A 78 4.42 8.10 -12.36
CA THR A 78 5.88 7.96 -12.44
C THR A 78 6.47 7.84 -11.04
N ILE A 79 7.43 6.95 -10.86
CA ILE A 79 8.11 6.77 -9.57
C ILE A 79 9.16 7.87 -9.39
N ASN A 80 8.99 8.68 -8.34
CA ASN A 80 9.87 9.80 -8.03
C ASN A 80 10.93 9.44 -6.98
N GLY A 81 10.73 8.36 -6.22
CA GLY A 81 11.64 7.95 -5.16
C GLY A 81 11.21 6.67 -4.47
N ILE A 82 12.16 6.00 -3.82
CA ILE A 82 11.92 4.82 -3.00
C ILE A 82 12.56 5.08 -1.64
N SER A 83 11.77 5.08 -0.57
CA SER A 83 12.19 5.38 0.79
C SER A 83 11.10 5.02 1.79
N ASP A 84 11.49 4.56 2.97
CA ASP A 84 10.57 4.29 4.09
C ASP A 84 9.65 5.48 4.38
N LEU A 85 8.39 5.19 4.72
CA LEU A 85 7.43 6.23 5.11
C LEU A 85 7.84 6.87 6.45
N ASN A 86 8.27 6.05 7.40
CA ASN A 86 8.74 6.48 8.72
C ASN A 86 9.94 5.62 9.15
N PRO A 87 11.17 5.99 8.72
CA PRO A 87 12.37 5.19 8.97
C PRO A 87 12.71 5.07 10.46
N VAL A 88 12.23 6.00 11.31
CA VAL A 88 12.50 5.97 12.77
C VAL A 88 11.65 4.90 13.46
N ARG A 89 10.38 4.78 13.10
CA ARG A 89 9.45 3.82 13.74
C ARG A 89 9.39 2.48 13.01
N TRP A 90 9.56 2.48 11.69
CA TRP A 90 9.36 1.33 10.82
C TRP A 90 10.49 1.22 9.78
N PRO A 91 11.74 1.00 10.22
CA PRO A 91 12.87 0.85 9.31
C PRO A 91 12.65 -0.34 8.37
N ASN A 92 12.99 -0.17 7.09
CA ASN A 92 12.84 -1.16 6.02
C ASN A 92 11.38 -1.57 5.74
N SER A 93 10.41 -0.75 6.13
CA SER A 93 9.00 -1.05 5.83
C SER A 93 8.68 -0.75 4.37
N HIS A 94 8.15 -1.76 3.67
CA HIS A 94 7.67 -1.59 2.30
C HIS A 94 6.33 -0.84 2.20
N TRP A 95 5.67 -0.56 3.34
CA TRP A 95 4.42 0.20 3.40
C TRP A 95 4.61 1.62 2.88
N ARG A 96 3.91 1.96 1.79
CA ARG A 96 3.96 3.30 1.15
C ARG A 96 5.39 3.81 0.89
N SER A 97 6.28 2.86 0.57
CA SER A 97 7.70 3.10 0.36
C SER A 97 8.01 3.78 -0.99
N VAL A 98 7.06 3.80 -1.93
CA VAL A 98 7.25 4.36 -3.27
C VAL A 98 6.63 5.75 -3.34
N LYS A 99 7.43 6.78 -3.58
CA LYS A 99 6.97 8.15 -3.90
C LYS A 99 6.59 8.22 -5.36
N VAL A 100 5.45 8.81 -5.67
CA VAL A 100 4.91 8.83 -7.04
C VAL A 100 4.45 10.23 -7.44
N GLY A 101 4.60 10.54 -8.73
CA GLY A 101 3.95 11.65 -9.40
C GLY A 101 2.83 11.12 -10.28
N TRP A 102 1.64 11.72 -10.19
CA TRP A 102 0.50 11.39 -11.04
C TRP A 102 0.50 12.26 -12.29
N ASP A 103 0.08 11.70 -13.43
CA ASP A 103 -0.04 12.48 -14.66
C ASP A 103 -1.11 13.60 -14.47
N GLU A 104 -0.89 14.76 -15.09
CA GLU A 104 -1.59 16.04 -14.82
C GLU A 104 -3.12 15.97 -14.81
N SER A 105 -3.72 15.05 -15.58
CA SER A 105 -5.17 14.83 -15.59
C SER A 105 -5.74 14.28 -14.28
N THR A 106 -4.91 13.90 -13.31
CA THR A 106 -5.32 13.23 -12.06
C THR A 106 -4.59 13.71 -10.79
N ALA A 107 -3.80 14.79 -10.88
CA ALA A 107 -2.80 15.14 -9.88
C ALA A 107 -3.35 15.70 -8.54
N GLY A 108 -4.56 16.28 -8.52
CA GLY A 108 -5.05 17.05 -7.36
C GLY A 108 -5.55 16.26 -6.15
N GLU A 109 -5.94 14.99 -6.32
CA GLU A 109 -6.68 14.24 -5.28
C GLU A 109 -5.97 12.97 -4.80
N ARG A 110 -4.78 12.68 -5.32
CA ARG A 110 -4.16 11.35 -5.17
C ARG A 110 -3.03 11.34 -4.16
N GLN A 111 -2.93 10.22 -3.45
CA GLN A 111 -1.89 10.04 -2.45
C GLN A 111 -0.49 10.05 -3.09
N PRO A 112 0.48 10.76 -2.52
CA PRO A 112 1.82 10.93 -3.11
C PRO A 112 2.72 9.71 -2.92
N ARG A 113 2.25 8.69 -2.20
CA ARG A 113 3.00 7.48 -1.86
C ARG A 113 2.13 6.25 -1.90
N VAL A 114 2.70 5.16 -2.40
CA VAL A 114 2.03 3.87 -2.60
C VAL A 114 2.98 2.72 -2.25
N SER A 115 2.42 1.55 -2.06
CA SER A 115 3.13 0.31 -1.74
C SER A 115 3.41 -0.48 -3.01
N LEU A 116 4.46 -1.31 -2.99
CA LEU A 116 4.89 -2.07 -4.17
C LEU A 116 3.81 -3.00 -4.73
N TRP A 117 2.89 -3.49 -3.89
CA TRP A 117 1.79 -4.37 -4.29
C TRP A 117 0.57 -3.63 -4.87
N GLU A 118 0.57 -2.30 -4.85
CA GLU A 118 -0.49 -1.46 -5.45
C GLU A 118 -0.16 -1.07 -6.90
N ILE A 119 1.10 -1.23 -7.32
CA ILE A 119 1.57 -0.80 -8.64
C ILE A 119 1.71 -1.96 -9.64
N VAL A 120 1.45 -1.66 -10.90
CA VAL A 120 1.71 -2.55 -12.03
C VAL A 120 2.60 -1.82 -13.03
N SER A 121 3.71 -2.48 -13.40
CA SER A 121 4.60 -2.00 -14.46
C SER A 121 3.86 -1.96 -15.81
N TRP A 122 4.04 -0.87 -16.56
CA TRP A 122 3.47 -0.72 -17.90
C TRP A 122 3.84 -1.86 -18.85
N HIS A 123 5.06 -2.41 -18.75
CA HIS A 123 5.49 -3.52 -19.60
C HIS A 123 4.69 -4.81 -19.33
N LEU A 124 4.28 -5.04 -18.08
CA LEU A 124 3.44 -6.18 -17.71
C LEU A 124 1.98 -5.98 -18.15
N PHE A 125 1.52 -4.74 -18.22
CA PHE A 125 0.18 -4.41 -18.72
C PHE A 125 0.03 -4.77 -20.21
N TYR A 126 0.99 -4.37 -21.06
CA TYR A 126 0.99 -4.73 -22.48
C TYR A 126 1.10 -6.25 -22.72
N ALA A 127 1.87 -6.97 -21.89
CA ALA A 127 2.01 -8.42 -22.00
C ALA A 127 0.75 -9.19 -21.58
N ARG A 128 -0.08 -8.61 -20.70
CA ARG A 128 -1.38 -9.20 -20.29
C ARG A 128 -2.47 -8.99 -21.34
N TRP A 129 -2.39 -7.95 -22.17
CA TRP A 129 -3.41 -7.60 -23.18
C TRP A 129 -3.14 -8.19 -24.59
N LYS A 130 -1.99 -8.84 -24.80
CA LYS A 130 -1.64 -9.55 -26.04
C LYS A 130 -1.89 -11.07 -25.99
N ARG A 131 -2.54 -11.57 -24.93
CA ARG A 131 -2.94 -12.98 -24.79
C ARG A 131 -4.45 -13.10 -24.83
#